data_AF-A0AAN8J3I9-F1
#
_entry.id   AF-A0AAN8J3I9-F1
#
_cell.length_a   1.000
_cell.length_b   1.000
_cell.length_c   1.000
_cell.angle_alpha   90.00
_cell.angle_beta   90.00
_cell.angle_gamma   90.00
#
_symmetry.space_group_name_H-M   'P 1'
#
loop_
_entity.id
_entity.type
_entity.pdbx_description
1 polymer ?
#
loop_
_entity_poly.entity_id
_entity_poly.type
_entity_poly.pdbx_seq_one_letter_code
_entity_poly.pdbx_strand_id
1 'polypeptide(L)' 'GTLQGLFQTSGSVGRMLAPVITSFLYTAFGPQAPWLLDVALILVIIVSWLIFRKKMVPLETRMVPRISSSKEEKC' A
#
# COMPACT_ATOMS: atom_id res chain seq x y z
N GLY A 1 -0.54 -6.87 14.96
CA GLY A 1 0.87 -6.88 14.54
C GLY A 1 1.04 -7.23 13.08
N THR A 2 0.50 -8.36 12.62
CA THR A 2 0.78 -8.96 11.30
C THR A 2 0.45 -8.07 10.09
N LEU A 3 -0.68 -7.36 10.10
CA LEU A 3 -1.07 -6.48 9.00
C LEU A 3 -0.15 -5.26 8.84
N GLN A 4 0.29 -4.65 9.95
CA GLN A 4 1.30 -3.59 9.91
C GLN A 4 2.66 -4.12 9.45
N GLY A 5 3.02 -5.34 9.86
CA GLY A 5 4.22 -6.03 9.37
C GLY A 5 4.18 -6.21 7.85
N LEU A 6 3.06 -6.70 7.30
CA LEU A 6 2.91 -6.92 5.86
C LEU A 6 2.98 -5.61 5.04
N PHE A 7 2.40 -4.52 5.56
CA PHE A 7 2.54 -3.21 4.94
C PHE A 7 4.01 -2.74 4.94
N GLN A 8 4.74 -2.92 6.04
CA GLN A 8 6.15 -2.55 6.12
C GLN A 8 7.05 -3.41 5.21
N THR A 9 6.76 -4.71 5.08
CA THR A 9 7.52 -5.58 4.18
C THR A 9 7.26 -5.23 2.72
N SER A 10 6.03 -4.94 2.31
CA SER A 10 5.71 -4.52 0.94
C SER A 10 6.47 -3.24 0.52
N GLY A 11 6.56 -2.25 1.42
CA GLY A 11 7.33 -1.03 1.17
C GLY A 11 8.84 -1.29 1.08
N SER A 12 9.36 -2.22 1.89
CA SER A 12 10.78 -2.60 1.86
C SER A 12 11.16 -3.36 0.59
N VAL A 13 10.28 -4.23 0.10
CA VAL A 13 10.46 -4.96 -1.17
C VAL A 13 10.49 -3.98 -2.35
N GLY A 14 9.59 -2.98 -2.38
CA GLY A 14 9.60 -1.95 -3.40
C GLY A 14 10.91 -1.17 -3.48
N ARG A 15 11.52 -0.86 -2.32
CA ARG A 15 12.83 -0.19 -2.26
C ARG A 15 13.99 -1.05 -2.72
N MET A 16 13.93 -2.38 -2.55
CA MET A 16 14.93 -3.27 -3.14
C MET A 16 14.79 -3.39 -4.66
N LEU A 17 13.54 -3.43 -5.16
CA LEU A 17 13.28 -3.60 -6.59
C LEU A 17 13.56 -2.33 -7.41
N ALA A 18 13.37 -1.14 -6.81
CA ALA A 18 13.60 0.14 -7.48
C ALA A 18 14.99 0.26 -8.15
N PRO A 19 16.14 0.10 -7.45
CA PRO A 19 17.46 0.23 -8.08
C PRO A 19 17.77 -0.90 -9.07
N VAL A 20 17.19 -2.09 -8.88
CA VAL A 20 17.36 -3.23 -9.78
C VAL A 20 16.69 -2.94 -11.11
N ILE A 21 15.42 -2.56 -11.10
CA ILE A 21 14.64 -2.21 -12.30
C ILE A 21 15.30 -1.04 -13.03
N THR A 22 15.71 0.00 -12.29
CA THR A 22 16.39 1.16 -12.87
C THR A 22 17.73 0.78 -13.52
N SER A 23 18.53 -0.11 -12.90
CA SER A 23 19.80 -0.57 -13.46
C SER A 23 19.61 -1.39 -14.75
N PHE A 24 18.63 -2.29 -14.77
CA PHE A 24 18.31 -3.07 -15.97
C PHE A 24 17.83 -2.18 -17.11
N LEU A 25 16.94 -1.24 -16.81
CA LEU A 25 16.34 -0.37 -17.82
C LEU A 25 17.34 0.62 -18.41
N TYR A 26 18.24 1.16 -17.57
CA TYR A 26 19.32 2.03 -18.03
C TYR A 26 20.23 1.32 -19.04
N THR A 27 20.53 0.03 -18.81
CA THR A 27 21.38 -0.78 -19.69
C THR A 27 20.72 -1.06 -21.05
N ALA A 28 19.40 -1.26 -21.07
CA ALA A 28 18.69 -1.68 -22.27
C ALA A 28 18.24 -0.52 -23.18
N PHE A 29 17.85 0.62 -22.61
CA PHE A 29 17.22 1.72 -23.36
C PHE A 29 17.91 3.08 -23.15
N GLY A 30 19.02 3.12 -22.41
CA GLY A 30 19.75 4.35 -22.12
C GLY A 30 19.05 5.26 -21.10
N PRO A 31 19.50 6.53 -20.98
CA PRO A 31 19.15 7.41 -19.88
C PRO A 31 17.70 7.94 -19.89
N GLN A 32 16.97 7.82 -21.00
CA GLN A 32 15.60 8.34 -21.11
C GLN A 32 14.53 7.40 -20.55
N ALA A 33 14.78 6.09 -20.54
CA ALA A 33 13.79 5.10 -20.12
C ALA A 33 13.45 5.10 -18.61
N PRO A 34 14.40 5.32 -17.68
CA PRO A 34 14.09 5.42 -16.25
C PRO A 34 13.07 6.51 -15.93
N TRP A 35 13.22 7.65 -16.60
CA TRP A 35 12.35 8.81 -16.40
C TRP A 35 10.90 8.53 -16.78
N LEU A 36 10.68 7.80 -17.88
CA LEU A 36 9.34 7.42 -18.30
C LEU A 36 8.70 6.39 -17.36
N LEU A 37 9.49 5.47 -16.82
CA LEU A 37 9.01 4.46 -15.87
C LEU A 37 8.61 5.10 -14.53
N ASP A 38 9.40 6.04 -14.01
CA ASP A 38 9.04 6.81 -12.81
C ASP A 38 7.71 7.57 -12.98
N VAL A 39 7.53 8.26 -14.11
CA VAL A 39 6.28 8.96 -14.43
C VAL A 39 5.11 7.96 -14.52
N ALA A 40 5.31 6.81 -15.16
CA ALA A 40 4.29 5.77 -15.25
C ALA A 40 3.92 5.20 -13.87
N LEU A 41 4.91 4.98 -13.00
CA LEU A 41 4.68 4.47 -11.64
C LEU A 41 3.88 5.47 -10.80
N ILE A 42 4.22 6.76 -10.86
CA ILE A 42 3.48 7.83 -10.18
C ILE A 42 2.02 7.86 -10.67
N LEU A 43 1.80 7.75 -11.98
CA LEU A 43 0.44 7.68 -12.54
C LEU A 43 -0.34 6.48 -12.01
N VAL A 44 0.27 5.29 -11.93
CA VAL A 44 -0.37 4.10 -11.36
C VAL A 44 -0.74 4.31 -9.89
N ILE A 45 0.14 4.93 -9.10
CA ILE A 45 -0.13 5.24 -7.69
C ILE A 45 -1.31 6.22 -7.58
N ILE A 46 -1.35 7.27 -8.40
CA ILE A 46 -2.45 8.26 -8.39
C ILE A 46 -3.77 7.60 -8.78
N VAL A 47 -3.79 6.77 -9.83
CA VAL A 47 -4.99 6.05 -10.28
C VAL A 47 -5.48 5.10 -9.20
N SER A 48 -4.58 4.29 -8.63
CA SER A 48 -4.89 3.39 -7.52
C SER A 48 -5.45 4.18 -6.34
N TRP A 49 -4.83 5.30 -5.98
CA TRP A 49 -5.31 6.18 -4.91
C TRP A 49 -6.70 6.73 -5.19
N LEU A 50 -7.02 7.16 -6.42
CA LEU A 50 -8.35 7.64 -6.78
C LEU A 50 -9.42 6.54 -6.67
N ILE A 51 -9.12 5.32 -7.12
CA ILE A 51 -10.02 4.15 -7.02
C ILE A 51 -10.28 3.81 -5.55
N PHE A 52 -9.22 3.67 -4.75
CA PHE A 52 -9.32 3.36 -3.34
C PHE A 52 -9.99 4.49 -2.54
N ARG A 53 -9.71 5.76 -2.86
CA ARG A 53 -10.36 6.92 -2.23
C ARG A 53 -11.87 6.95 -2.47
N LYS A 54 -12.33 6.54 -3.65
CA LYS A 54 -13.77 6.36 -3.94
C LYS A 54 -14.37 5.17 -3.18
N LYS A 55 -13.60 4.11 -2.94
CA LYS A 55 -14.01 2.93 -2.18
C LYS A 55 -13.96 3.10 -0.65
N MET A 56 -13.31 4.14 -0.12
CA MET A 56 -13.22 4.44 1.33
C MET A 56 -14.33 5.38 1.86
N VAL A 57 -15.39 5.64 1.09
CA VAL A 57 -16.63 6.26 1.60
C VAL A 57 -17.43 5.17 2.35
N PRO A 58 -17.84 5.43 3.59
CA PRO A 58 -17.69 4.51 4.72
C PRO A 58 -18.63 3.31 4.68
N LEU A 59 -18.10 2.16 5.10
CA LEU A 59 -18.89 1.09 5.68
C LEU A 59 -19.68 1.67 6.84
N GLU A 60 -20.96 1.89 6.58
CA GLU A 60 -22.07 1.98 7.52
C GLU A 60 -21.67 1.65 8.95
N THR A 61 -21.64 2.68 9.80
CA THR A 61 -21.62 2.55 11.25
C THR A 61 -22.89 1.79 11.68
N ARG A 62 -22.90 0.46 11.54
CA ARG A 62 -23.75 -0.38 12.37
C ARG A 62 -23.14 -0.36 13.76
N MET A 63 -23.56 0.68 14.49
CA MET A 63 -23.46 0.78 15.92
C MET A 63 -24.10 -0.47 16.51
N VAL A 64 -23.32 -1.52 16.74
CA VAL A 64 -23.71 -2.63 17.61
C VAL A 64 -23.51 -2.11 19.03
N PRO A 65 -24.58 -1.88 19.82
CA PRO A 65 -24.41 -1.52 21.21
C PRO A 65 -23.70 -2.68 21.91
N ARG A 66 -22.48 -2.44 22.40
CA ARG A 66 -21.76 -3.36 23.31
C ARG A 66 -22.44 -3.30 24.68
N ILE A 67 -23.61 -3.93 24.78
CA ILE A 67 -24.14 -4.40 26.07
C ILE A 67 -23.62 -5.83 26.25
N SER A 68 -23.05 -6.08 27.43
CA SER A 68 -22.44 -7.34 27.93
C SER A 68 -20.99 -7.61 27.51
N SER A 69 -20.04 -7.28 28.39
CA SER A 69 -19.58 -8.23 29.40
C SER A 69 -18.54 -7.54 30.30
N SER A 70 -19.04 -6.97 31.39
CA SER A 70 -18.25 -6.59 32.56
C SER A 70 -18.55 -7.62 33.64
N LYS A 71 -17.91 -8.79 33.60
CA LYS A 71 -17.67 -9.74 34.70
C LYS A 71 -17.13 -11.06 34.13
N GLU A 72 -16.31 -11.76 34.93
CA GLU A 72 -15.47 -12.94 34.61
C GLU A 72 -14.24 -12.57 33.76
N GLU A 73 -13.00 -12.66 34.24
CA GLU A 73 -12.44 -13.70 35.12
C GLU A 73 -11.33 -13.08 35.99
N LYS A 74 -11.68 -12.78 37.24
CA LYS A 74 -10.77 -12.93 38.39
C LYS A 74 -11.12 -14.30 38.97
N CYS A 75 -10.27 -15.30 38.76
CA CYS A 75 -9.99 -16.35 39.74
C CYS A 75 -8.64 -16.98 39.41
#